data_AF-A0A661KHI8-F1
#
_entry.id   AF-A0A661KHI8-F1
#
_cell.length_a   1.000
_cell.length_b   1.000
_cell.length_c   1.000
_cell.angle_alpha   90.00
_cell.angle_beta   90.00
_cell.angle_gamma   90.00
#
_symmetry.space_group_name_H-M   'P 1'
#
loop_
_entity.id
_entity.type
_entity.pdbx_description
1 polymer ?
#
loop_
_entity_poly.entity_id
_entity_poly.type
_entity_poly.pdbx_seq_one_letter_code
_entity_poly.pdbx_strand_id
1 'polypeptide(L)'
;MQKVEGVLFDIKAENGGLSIVLKGDKKHIIKDHIRYYFYLLPEERVSKATVKRVEGVEDVEEVSMKIHHVPVKAFKVYVKNGQNSVELAKRLADFGELR
;
A
#
# COMPACT_ATOMS: atom_id res chain seq x y z
N MET A 1 17.94 23.75 -12.06
CA MET A 1 17.56 22.44 -11.47
C MET A 1 18.11 21.34 -12.34
N GLN A 2 18.96 20.48 -11.81
CA GLN A 2 19.59 19.38 -12.57
C GLN A 2 18.73 18.12 -12.44
N LYS A 3 18.32 17.54 -13.56
CA LYS A 3 17.49 16.34 -13.63
C LYS A 3 18.39 15.13 -13.34
N VAL A 4 18.20 14.45 -12.21
CA VAL A 4 18.94 13.21 -11.92
C VAL A 4 18.23 12.06 -12.63
N GLU A 5 18.76 11.68 -13.79
CA GLU A 5 18.33 10.50 -14.54
C GLU A 5 19.03 9.25 -13.96
N GLY A 6 18.50 8.72 -12.86
CA GLY A 6 18.96 7.44 -12.31
C GLY A 6 18.33 6.28 -13.07
N VAL A 7 19.14 5.39 -13.65
CA VAL A 7 18.65 4.13 -14.23
C VAL A 7 18.39 3.15 -13.07
N LEU A 8 17.16 2.63 -12.96
CA LEU A 8 16.85 1.57 -11.99
C LEU A 8 17.75 0.35 -12.24
N PHE A 9 18.53 -0.05 -11.24
CA PHE A 9 19.51 -1.13 -11.34
C PHE A 9 19.03 -2.41 -10.65
N ASP A 10 18.53 -2.28 -9.42
CA ASP A 10 18.12 -3.41 -8.59
C ASP A 10 17.03 -2.99 -7.59
N ILE A 11 16.18 -3.94 -7.21
CA ILE A 11 15.16 -3.79 -6.17
C ILE A 11 15.26 -4.99 -5.23
N LYS A 12 15.49 -4.72 -3.94
CA LYS A 12 15.54 -5.76 -2.91
C LYS A 12 14.48 -5.52 -1.85
N ALA A 13 13.77 -6.57 -1.45
CA ALA A 13 12.88 -6.53 -0.29
C ALA A 13 13.64 -7.08 0.92
N GLU A 14 13.93 -6.24 1.90
CA GLU A 14 14.68 -6.61 3.12
C GLU A 14 13.99 -5.99 4.34
N ASN A 15 13.82 -6.75 5.42
CA ASN A 15 13.27 -6.29 6.71
C ASN A 15 11.91 -5.54 6.63
N GLY A 16 11.06 -5.88 5.66
CA GLY A 16 9.77 -5.21 5.46
C GLY A 16 9.83 -3.86 4.75
N GLY A 17 10.98 -3.52 4.14
CA GLY A 17 11.15 -2.37 3.26
C GLY A 17 11.57 -2.77 1.84
N LEU A 18 11.44 -1.85 0.89
CA LEU A 18 11.96 -1.97 -0.47
C LEU A 18 13.18 -1.05 -0.65
N SER A 19 14.35 -1.65 -0.89
CA SER A 19 15.58 -0.95 -1.25
C SER A 19 15.68 -0.83 -2.77
N ILE A 20 15.93 0.39 -3.27
CA ILE A 20 16.03 0.69 -4.70
C ILE A 20 17.45 1.17 -5.02
N VAL A 21 18.15 0.45 -5.90
CA VAL A 21 19.50 0.82 -6.35
C VAL A 21 19.40 1.52 -7.71
N LEU A 22 19.99 2.71 -7.85
CA LEU A 22 20.07 3.44 -9.12
C LEU A 22 21.51 3.41 -9.66
N LYS A 23 21.68 3.11 -10.95
CA LYS A 23 22.97 3.14 -11.66
C LYS A 23 23.20 4.53 -12.24
N GLY A 24 24.11 5.30 -11.65
CA GLY A 24 24.51 6.62 -12.14
C GLY A 24 25.35 7.37 -11.11
N ASP A 25 24.91 7.33 -9.86
CA ASP A 25 25.71 7.63 -8.68
C ASP A 25 25.85 6.32 -7.91
N LYS A 26 27.01 5.99 -7.33
CA LYS A 26 27.11 4.91 -6.32
C LYS A 26 26.37 5.28 -5.01
N LYS A 27 25.22 5.94 -5.11
CA LYS A 27 24.33 6.28 -4.01
C LYS A 27 23.29 5.18 -3.89
N HIS A 28 23.42 4.38 -2.85
CA HIS A 28 22.34 3.54 -2.37
C HIS A 28 21.24 4.48 -1.86
N ILE A 29 20.20 4.72 -2.66
CA ILE A 29 19.01 5.42 -2.17
C ILE A 29 18.13 4.35 -1.53
N ILE A 30 18.35 4.11 -0.24
CA ILE A 30 17.41 3.33 0.54
C ILE A 30 16.18 4.22 0.72
N LYS A 31 15.11 3.95 -0.04
CA LYS A 31 13.80 4.50 0.30
C LYS A 31 13.24 3.65 1.44
N ASP A 32 13.69 3.96 2.65
CA ASP A 32 13.32 3.30 3.92
C ASP A 32 11.81 3.26 4.22
N HIS A 33 10.94 3.78 3.35
CA HIS A 33 9.54 4.10 3.67
C HIS A 33 8.55 3.66 2.58
N ILE A 34 8.88 2.64 1.79
CA ILE A 34 7.85 2.02 0.93
C ILE A 34 7.00 1.11 1.80
N ARG A 35 5.87 1.65 2.27
CA ARG A 35 4.87 0.93 3.06
C ARG A 35 4.09 -0.04 2.17
N TYR A 36 3.86 -1.24 2.68
CA TYR A 36 2.95 -2.19 2.04
C TYR A 36 1.51 -1.68 2.13
N TYR A 37 0.75 -1.82 1.04
CA TYR A 37 -0.67 -1.45 1.02
C TYR A 37 -1.47 -2.31 0.05
N PHE A 38 -2.79 -2.30 0.22
CA PHE A 38 -3.76 -2.76 -0.76
C PHE A 38 -4.94 -1.78 -0.85
N TYR A 39 -5.75 -1.93 -1.89
CA TYR A 39 -6.99 -1.15 -2.04
C TYR A 39 -8.18 -1.99 -1.60
N LEU A 40 -9.00 -1.42 -0.73
CA LEU A 40 -10.28 -1.95 -0.32
C LEU A 40 -11.38 -1.09 -0.93
N LEU A 41 -12.35 -1.71 -1.59
CA LEU A 41 -13.57 -1.04 -2.03
C LEU A 41 -14.60 -1.18 -0.90
N PRO A 42 -14.85 -0.13 -0.10
CA PRO A 42 -15.75 -0.25 1.03
C PRO A 42 -17.21 -0.32 0.56
N GLU A 43 -18.00 -1.19 1.17
CA GLU A 43 -19.45 -1.07 1.13
C GLU A 43 -19.92 0.16 1.93
N GLU A 44 -21.14 0.65 1.68
CA GLU A 44 -21.65 1.90 2.28
C GLU A 44 -21.54 1.97 3.82
N ARG A 45 -21.52 0.81 4.50
CA ARG A 45 -21.45 0.69 5.96
C ARG A 45 -20.02 0.64 6.52
N VAL A 46 -19.01 0.41 5.69
CA VAL A 46 -17.62 0.26 6.12
C VAL A 46 -16.94 1.63 6.14
N SER A 47 -16.84 2.21 7.34
CA SER A 47 -16.13 3.48 7.52
C SER A 47 -14.61 3.31 7.58
N LYS A 48 -13.86 4.34 7.19
CA LYS A 48 -12.40 4.43 7.39
C LYS A 48 -11.99 4.13 8.84
N ALA A 49 -12.77 4.63 9.82
CA ALA A 49 -12.49 4.42 11.24
C ALA A 49 -12.69 2.97 11.68
N THR A 50 -13.58 2.22 11.03
CA THR A 50 -13.74 0.79 11.26
C THR A 50 -12.51 0.04 10.76
N VAL A 51 -12.07 0.30 9.53
CA VAL A 51 -10.90 -0.36 8.94
C VAL A 51 -9.62 -0.06 9.73
N LYS A 52 -9.42 1.20 10.15
CA LYS A 52 -8.22 1.60 10.91
C LYS A 52 -8.06 0.90 12.27
N ARG A 53 -9.14 0.36 12.84
CA ARG A 53 -9.10 -0.36 14.13
C ARG A 53 -8.73 -1.83 13.99
N VAL A 54 -8.65 -2.37 12.77
CA VAL A 54 -8.30 -3.77 12.54
C VAL A 54 -6.82 -4.00 12.82
N GLU A 55 -6.54 -5.04 13.61
CA GLU A 55 -5.17 -5.42 13.93
C GLU A 55 -4.36 -5.72 12.65
N GLY A 56 -3.14 -5.19 12.57
CA GLY A 56 -2.28 -5.31 11.40
C GLY A 56 -2.39 -4.13 10.42
N VAL A 57 -3.45 -3.33 10.50
CA VAL A 57 -3.55 -2.05 9.78
C VAL A 57 -2.66 -1.00 10.46
N GLU A 58 -1.86 -0.31 9.67
CA GLU A 58 -1.00 0.81 10.11
C GLU A 58 -1.74 2.14 9.93
N ASP A 59 -2.28 2.38 8.74
CA ASP A 59 -3.04 3.58 8.41
C ASP A 59 -4.00 3.33 7.25
N VAL A 60 -4.94 4.25 7.05
CA VAL A 60 -5.93 4.19 5.98
C VAL A 60 -6.10 5.56 5.34
N GLU A 61 -6.05 5.61 4.02
CA GLU A 61 -6.24 6.83 3.22
C GLU A 61 -7.45 6.65 2.29
N GLU A 62 -8.34 7.64 2.22
CA GLU A 62 -9.41 7.62 1.22
C GLU A 62 -8.85 8.15 -0.09
N VAL A 63 -9.05 7.39 -1.17
CA VAL A 63 -8.55 7.75 -2.50
C VAL A 63 -9.66 7.65 -3.52
N SER A 64 -9.56 8.46 -4.57
CA SER A 64 -10.36 8.29 -5.77
C SER A 64 -9.49 7.69 -6.87
N MET A 65 -9.98 6.63 -7.51
CA MET A 65 -9.28 5.93 -8.57
C MET A 65 -10.24 5.57 -9.71
N LYS A 66 -9.70 5.08 -10.83
CA LYS A 66 -10.50 4.60 -11.96
C LYS A 66 -10.36 3.09 -12.08
N ILE A 67 -11.48 2.37 -12.01
CA ILE A 67 -11.56 0.93 -12.28
C ILE A 67 -12.44 0.77 -13.53
N HIS A 68 -11.93 0.17 -14.60
CA HIS A 68 -12.64 0.05 -15.89
C HIS A 68 -13.24 1.38 -16.39
N HIS A 69 -12.48 2.47 -16.27
CA HIS A 69 -12.89 3.85 -16.61
C HIS A 69 -13.97 4.48 -15.70
N VAL A 70 -14.49 3.75 -14.72
CA VAL A 70 -15.44 4.27 -13.73
C VAL A 70 -14.67 4.87 -12.55
N PRO A 71 -14.95 6.13 -12.14
CA PRO A 71 -14.38 6.69 -10.93
C PRO A 71 -14.99 6.01 -9.70
N VAL A 72 -14.13 5.49 -8.83
CA VAL A 72 -14.49 4.76 -7.61
C VAL A 72 -13.78 5.37 -6.41
N LYS A 73 -14.49 5.49 -5.28
CA LYS A 73 -13.89 5.79 -3.98
C LYS A 73 -13.42 4.49 -3.33
N ALA A 74 -12.17 4.48 -2.92
CA ALA A 74 -11.54 3.32 -2.29
C ALA A 74 -10.78 3.73 -1.04
N PHE A 75 -10.47 2.75 -0.19
CA PHE A 75 -9.51 2.91 0.90
C PHE A 75 -8.18 2.30 0.50
N LYS A 76 -7.11 3.09 0.57
CA LYS A 76 -5.74 2.60 0.51
C LYS A 76 -5.33 2.23 1.94
N VAL A 77 -5.23 0.93 2.20
CA VAL A 77 -4.96 0.36 3.53
C VAL A 77 -3.47 0.04 3.62
N TYR A 78 -2.75 0.77 4.47
CA TYR A 78 -1.34 0.51 4.76
C TYR A 78 -1.23 -0.55 5.86
N VAL A 79 -0.30 -1.49 5.72
CA VAL A 79 -0.15 -2.63 6.63
C VAL A 79 1.23 -2.65 7.26
N LYS A 80 1.29 -3.04 8.54
CA LYS A 80 2.53 -3.04 9.34
C LYS A 80 3.56 -4.06 8.83
N ASN A 81 3.11 -5.16 8.23
CA ASN A 81 3.98 -6.21 7.69
C ASN A 81 3.39 -6.76 6.38
N GLY A 82 4.18 -6.78 5.31
CA GLY A 82 3.78 -7.28 4.00
C GLY A 82 3.45 -8.79 3.97
N GLN A 83 4.05 -9.60 4.84
CA GLN A 83 3.81 -11.06 4.88
C GLN A 83 2.35 -11.40 5.22
N ASN A 84 1.69 -10.60 6.04
CA ASN A 84 0.31 -10.84 6.48
C ASN A 84 -0.71 -10.02 5.70
N SER A 85 -0.27 -9.28 4.67
CA SER A 85 -1.13 -8.39 3.89
C SER A 85 -2.29 -9.14 3.21
N VAL A 86 -2.04 -10.35 2.72
CA VAL A 86 -3.04 -11.18 2.03
C VAL A 86 -4.11 -11.69 2.99
N GLU A 87 -3.72 -12.17 4.18
CA GLU A 87 -4.67 -12.65 5.19
C GLU A 87 -5.52 -11.51 5.74
N LEU A 88 -4.90 -10.35 6.01
CA LEU A 88 -5.60 -9.15 6.42
C LEU A 88 -6.59 -8.66 5.36
N ALA A 89 -6.20 -8.70 4.08
CA ALA A 89 -7.10 -8.35 2.98
C ALA A 89 -8.32 -9.28 2.90
N LYS A 90 -8.14 -10.59 3.11
CA LYS A 90 -9.24 -11.57 3.17
C LYS A 90 -10.20 -11.27 4.33
N ARG A 91 -9.67 -11.08 5.54
CA ARG A 91 -10.48 -10.70 6.71
C ARG A 91 -11.26 -9.41 6.52
N LEU A 92 -10.68 -8.43 5.80
CA LEU A 92 -11.37 -7.19 5.47
C LEU A 92 -12.42 -7.33 4.38
N ALA A 93 -12.26 -8.27 3.45
CA ALA A 93 -13.29 -8.61 2.48
C ALA A 93 -14.50 -9.27 3.16
N ASP A 94 -14.26 -10.10 4.17
CA ASP A 94 -15.32 -10.77 4.94
C ASP A 94 -16.20 -9.78 5.74
N PHE A 95 -15.74 -8.56 6.02
CA PHE A 95 -16.59 -7.51 6.60
C PHE A 95 -17.76 -7.11 5.68
N GLY A 96 -17.64 -7.28 4.37
CA GLY A 96 -18.75 -7.11 3.42
C GLY A 96 -19.72 -8.29 3.42
N GLU A 97 -19.31 -9.46 3.92
CA GLU A 97 -20.13 -10.68 3.90
C GLU A 97 -20.89 -10.95 5.21
N LEU A 98 -20.69 -10.17 6.27
CA LEU A 98 -21.49 -10.24 7.49
C LEU A 98 -22.93 -9.75 7.21
N ARG A 99 -23.74 -10.65 6.68
CA ARG A 99 -25.20 -10.57 6.54
C ARG A 99 -25.92 -10.79 7.86
#